data_AF-A0A382WTD2-F1
#
_entry.id   AF-A0A382WTD2-F1
#
_cell.length_a   1.000
_cell.length_b   1.000
_cell.length_c   1.000
_cell.angle_alpha   90.00
_cell.angle_beta   90.00
_cell.angle_gamma   90.00
#
_symmetry.space_group_name_H-M   'P 1'
#
loop_
_entity.id
_entity.type
_entity.pdbx_description
1 polymer ?
#
loop_
_entity_poly.entity_id
_entity_poly.type
_entity_poly.pdbx_seq_one_letter_code
_entity_poly.pdbx_strand_id
1 'polypeptide(L)'
;MLHIILYKPKIPPNTGNIIRLMVNTGFHLHLIEPLGFYIDEKSLRRAGMDYIKKTDYKLWPDLNTCLKKINYHSVYSISTKGKKIYSDL
;
A
#
# COMPACT_ATOMS: atom_id res chain seq x y z
N MET A 1 -12.24 9.13 -0.29
CA MET A 1 -10.83 8.84 -0.65
C MET A 1 -10.57 7.36 -0.40
N LEU A 2 -9.90 6.66 -1.31
CA LEU A 2 -9.59 5.23 -1.13
C LEU A 2 -8.23 5.03 -0.47
N HIS A 3 -8.16 3.99 0.35
CA HIS A 3 -6.96 3.57 1.06
C HIS A 3 -6.54 2.18 0.57
N ILE A 4 -5.31 2.05 0.09
CA ILE A 4 -4.68 0.78 -0.24
C ILE A 4 -3.82 0.34 0.95
N ILE A 5 -4.06 -0.86 1.45
CA ILE A 5 -3.24 -1.46 2.51
C ILE A 5 -2.50 -2.67 1.96
N LEU A 6 -1.17 -2.63 1.97
CA LEU A 6 -0.33 -3.80 1.69
C LEU A 6 0.11 -4.44 3.00
N TYR A 7 -0.41 -5.63 3.26
CA TYR A 7 -0.07 -6.39 4.45
C TYR A 7 1.24 -7.15 4.26
N LYS A 8 2.31 -6.74 4.97
CA LYS A 8 3.63 -7.41 4.99
C LYS A 8 4.17 -7.72 3.58
N PRO A 9 4.26 -6.72 2.68
CA PRO A 9 4.64 -6.95 1.29
C PRO A 9 6.07 -7.49 1.20
N LYS A 10 6.28 -8.48 0.32
CA LYS A 10 7.56 -9.21 0.22
C LYS A 10 8.38 -8.86 -1.03
N ILE A 11 7.74 -8.32 -2.07
CA ILE A 11 8.36 -8.14 -3.39
C ILE A 11 8.47 -6.62 -3.66
N PRO A 12 9.68 -6.03 -3.67
CA PRO A 12 9.85 -4.60 -3.86
C PRO A 12 9.27 -4.06 -5.18
N PRO A 13 9.47 -4.71 -6.35
CA PRO A 13 8.87 -4.26 -7.62
C PRO A 13 7.35 -4.10 -7.58
N ASN A 14 6.64 -5.00 -6.89
CA ASN A 14 5.18 -4.94 -6.77
C ASN A 14 4.75 -3.70 -5.96
N THR A 15 5.46 -3.45 -4.85
CA THR A 15 5.20 -2.25 -4.03
C THR A 15 5.48 -0.98 -4.82
N GLY A 16 6.56 -0.93 -5.60
CA GLY A 16 6.86 0.21 -6.46
C GLY A 16 5.78 0.49 -7.51
N ASN A 17 5.29 -0.54 -8.20
CA ASN A 17 4.18 -0.40 -9.14
C ASN A 17 2.91 0.14 -8.47
N ILE A 18 2.62 -0.28 -7.24
CA ILE A 18 1.47 0.19 -6.47
C ILE A 18 1.65 1.64 -6.00
N ILE A 19 2.87 2.06 -5.65
CA ILE A 19 3.12 3.47 -5.35
C ILE A 19 2.88 4.34 -6.60
N ARG A 20 3.34 3.90 -7.78
CA ARG A 20 3.05 4.60 -9.03
C ARG A 20 1.54 4.68 -9.32
N LEU A 21 0.80 3.60 -9.08
CA LEU A 21 -0.66 3.60 -9.18
C LEU A 21 -1.27 4.66 -8.24
N MET A 22 -0.81 4.70 -7.00
CA MET A 22 -1.28 5.66 -5.99
C MET A 22 -1.04 7.10 -6.42
N VAL A 23 0.16 7.44 -6.90
CA VAL A 23 0.49 8.78 -7.42
C VAL A 23 -0.45 9.19 -8.55
N ASN A 24 -0.77 8.27 -9.47
CA ASN A 24 -1.65 8.55 -10.60
C ASN A 24 -3.14 8.62 -10.23
N THR A 25 -3.55 8.00 -9.12
CA THR A 25 -4.97 7.91 -8.70
C THR A 25 -5.32 8.82 -7.53
N GLY A 26 -4.32 9.36 -6.83
CA GLY A 26 -4.49 10.16 -5.62
C GLY A 26 -4.91 9.37 -4.38
N PHE A 27 -4.83 8.04 -4.41
CA PHE A 27 -5.18 7.19 -3.26
C PHE A 27 -4.17 7.34 -2.11
N HIS A 28 -4.48 6.78 -0.95
CA HIS A 28 -3.49 6.69 0.14
C HIS A 28 -2.94 5.28 0.23
N LEU A 29 -1.61 5.15 0.33
CA LEU A 29 -0.94 3.86 0.51
C LEU A 29 -0.48 3.66 1.95
N HIS A 30 -0.77 2.48 2.49
CA HIS A 30 -0.37 2.02 3.81
C HIS A 30 0.38 0.70 3.70
N LEU A 31 1.56 0.62 4.30
CA LEU A 31 2.42 -0.55 4.30
C LEU A 31 2.49 -1.09 5.74
N ILE A 32 2.14 -2.36 5.93
CA ILE A 32 2.18 -3.01 7.25
C ILE A 32 3.48 -3.80 7.39
N GLU A 33 4.21 -3.58 8.47
CA GLU A 33 5.45 -4.27 8.79
C GLU A 33 5.25 -5.71 9.30
N PRO A 34 6.28 -6.57 9.23
CA PRO A 34 7.58 -6.35 8.58
C PRO A 34 7.47 -6.39 7.05
N LEU A 35 8.23 -5.52 6.39
CA LEU A 35 8.42 -5.58 4.95
C LEU A 35 9.45 -6.68 4.63
N GLY A 36 9.25 -7.41 3.53
CA GLY A 36 10.24 -8.38 3.05
C GLY A 36 11.42 -7.75 2.30
N PHE A 37 11.55 -6.43 2.32
CA PHE A 37 12.59 -5.65 1.66
C PHE A 37 12.83 -4.33 2.37
N TYR A 38 14.00 -3.73 2.14
CA TYR A 38 14.30 -2.38 2.59
C TYR A 38 13.78 -1.36 1.60
N ILE A 39 13.16 -0.29 2.11
CA ILE A 39 12.85 0.88 1.28
C ILE A 39 14.05 1.82 1.35
N ASP A 40 14.96 1.69 0.39
CA ASP A 40 16.06 2.65 0.20
C ASP A 40 15.74 3.62 -0.95
N GLU A 41 16.19 4.86 -0.84
CA GLU A 41 16.02 5.88 -1.88
C GLU A 41 16.62 5.42 -3.22
N LYS A 42 17.67 4.60 -3.18
CA LYS A 42 18.34 4.07 -4.38
C LYS A 42 17.47 3.07 -5.14
N SER A 43 16.69 2.21 -4.49
CA SER A 43 15.76 1.29 -5.17
C SER A 43 14.50 1.99 -5.62
N LEU A 44 14.04 3.02 -4.89
CA LEU A 44 12.96 3.89 -5.35
C LEU A 44 13.36 4.61 -6.65
N ARG A 45 14.53 5.25 -6.67
CA ARG A 45 15.07 5.93 -7.87
C ARG A 45 15.20 4.99 -9.07
N ARG A 46 15.74 3.79 -8.86
CA ARG A 46 15.91 2.78 -9.94
C ARG A 46 14.59 2.28 -10.53
N ALA A 47 13.50 2.36 -9.79
CA ALA A 47 12.17 2.00 -10.29
C ALA A 47 11.47 3.18 -11.02
N GLY A 48 12.21 4.25 -11.36
CA GLY A 48 11.66 5.44 -12.00
C GLY A 48 10.77 6.24 -11.07
N MET A 49 11.00 6.12 -9.76
CA MET A 49 10.25 6.80 -8.71
C MET A 49 11.07 7.93 -8.09
N ASP A 50 11.75 8.70 -8.94
CA ASP A 50 12.64 9.82 -8.58
C ASP A 50 11.88 10.98 -7.90
N TYR A 51 10.54 10.94 -7.95
CA TYR A 51 9.62 11.94 -7.41
C TYR A 51 8.95 11.53 -6.08
N ILE A 52 9.13 10.29 -5.61
CA ILE A 52 8.53 9.87 -4.34
C ILE A 52 9.20 10.62 -3.21
N LYS A 53 8.48 11.60 -2.67
CA LYS A 53 8.80 12.15 -1.36
C LYS A 53 8.28 11.17 -0.31
N LYS A 54 8.90 11.11 0.87
CA LYS A 54 8.44 10.29 2.02
C LYS A 54 6.96 10.53 2.43
N THR A 55 6.29 11.50 1.83
CA THR A 55 4.89 11.87 2.04
C THR A 55 3.86 10.95 1.39
N ASP A 56 4.28 10.06 0.49
CA ASP A 56 3.37 9.35 -0.43
C ASP A 56 2.79 8.04 0.13
N TYR A 57 3.40 7.46 1.16
CA TYR A 57 2.90 6.26 1.83
C TYR A 57 3.17 6.32 3.33
N LYS A 58 2.40 5.56 4.13
CA LYS A 58 2.62 5.42 5.58
C LYS A 58 3.01 3.99 5.95
N LEU A 59 4.02 3.87 6.79
CA LEU A 59 4.41 2.62 7.43
C LEU A 59 3.67 2.45 8.75
N TRP A 60 3.26 1.22 9.04
CA TRP A 60 2.58 0.85 10.27
C TRP A 60 3.18 -0.43 10.85
N PRO A 61 3.33 -0.51 12.19
CA PRO A 61 3.86 -1.71 12.84
C PRO A 61 2.91 -2.91 12.68
N ASP A 62 1.60 -2.66 12.64
CA ASP A 62 0.57 -3.69 12.51
C ASP A 62 -0.72 -3.12 11.91
N LEU A 63 -1.58 -4.03 11.45
CA LEU A 63 -2.85 -3.68 10.78
C LEU A 63 -3.83 -2.98 11.72
N ASN A 64 -3.91 -3.35 13.00
CA ASN A 64 -4.85 -2.75 13.93
C ASN A 64 -4.49 -1.29 14.20
N THR A 65 -3.20 -1.00 14.35
CA THR A 65 -2.72 0.39 14.51
C THR A 65 -3.04 1.24 13.28
N CYS A 66 -2.87 0.69 12.07
CA CYS A 66 -3.29 1.34 10.83
C CYS A 66 -4.79 1.67 10.87
N LEU A 67 -5.65 0.65 11.05
CA LEU A 67 -7.10 0.80 11.01
C LEU A 67 -7.63 1.77 12.09
N LYS A 68 -7.02 1.81 13.29
CA LYS A 68 -7.42 2.77 14.34
C LYS A 68 -7.11 4.22 13.98
N LYS A 69 -6.16 4.48 13.08
CA LYS A 69 -5.65 5.82 12.78
C LYS A 69 -6.13 6.38 11.45
N ILE A 70 -6.52 5.52 10.50
CA ILE A 70 -7.03 5.96 9.20
C ILE A 70 -8.56 6.11 9.27
N ASN A 71 -9.11 7.14 8.62
CA ASN A 71 -10.55 7.32 8.51
C ASN A 71 -11.07 6.55 7.30
N TYR A 72 -11.96 5.59 7.50
CA TYR A 72 -12.59 4.80 6.44
C TYR A 72 -14.05 4.51 6.77
N HIS A 73 -14.85 4.27 5.73
CA HIS A 73 -16.24 3.83 5.88
C HIS A 73 -16.35 2.30 5.94
N SER A 74 -15.62 1.61 5.06
CA SER A 74 -15.65 0.15 4.93
C SER A 74 -14.27 -0.40 4.58
N VAL A 75 -14.04 -1.66 4.94
CA VAL A 75 -12.77 -2.37 4.69
C VAL A 75 -13.07 -3.63 3.90
N TYR A 76 -12.31 -3.83 2.83
CA TYR A 76 -12.40 -5.00 1.96
C TYR A 76 -11.04 -5.69 1.91
N SER A 77 -11.06 -7.03 2.00
CA SER A 77 -9.87 -7.86 1.83
C SER A 77 -9.96 -8.64 0.52
N ILE A 78 -8.87 -8.68 -0.23
CA ILE A 78 -8.78 -9.48 -1.46
C ILE A 78 -8.17 -10.84 -1.10
N SER A 79 -8.89 -11.92 -1.41
CA SER A 79 -8.45 -13.29 -1.15
C SER A 79 -9.06 -14.23 -2.18
N THR A 80 -8.33 -15.29 -2.55
CA THR A 80 -8.86 -16.39 -3.38
C THR A 80 -10.00 -17.16 -2.70
N LYS A 81 -10.16 -17.02 -1.37
CA LYS A 81 -11.27 -17.59 -0.60
C LYS A 81 -12.46 -16.63 -0.45
N GLY A 82 -12.42 -15.47 -1.12
CA GLY A 82 -13.51 -14.50 -1.11
C GLY A 82 -14.78 -15.08 -1.73
N LYS A 83 -15.93 -14.75 -1.16
CA LYS A 83 -17.25 -15.24 -1.63
C LYS A 83 -17.99 -14.26 -2.53
N LYS A 84 -17.58 -13.00 -2.56
CA LYS A 84 -18.19 -11.93 -3.37
C LYS A 84 -17.19 -11.49 -4.44
N ILE A 85 -17.68 -11.27 -5.66
CA ILE A 85 -16.88 -10.71 -6.74
C ILE A 85 -16.71 -9.21 -6.48
N TYR A 86 -15.51 -8.67 -6.74
CA TYR A 86 -15.22 -7.27 -6.44
C TYR A 86 -16.04 -6.26 -7.26
N SER A 87 -16.56 -6.68 -8.42
CA SER A 87 -17.43 -5.88 -9.29
C SER A 87 -18.87 -5.77 -8.79
N ASP A 88 -19.26 -6.62 -7.84
CA ASP A 88 -20.63 -6.73 -7.34
C ASP A 88 -20.79 -6.02 -5.97
N LEU A 89 -19.76 -5.27 -5.55
CA LEU A 89 -19.71 -4.53 -4.29
C LEU A 89 -20.18 -3.08 -4.44
#